data_AF-A0A520Y873-F1
#
_entry.id   AF-A0A520Y873-F1
#
_cell.length_a   1.000
_cell.length_b   1.000
_cell.length_c   1.000
_cell.angle_alpha   90.00
_cell.angle_beta   90.00
_cell.angle_gamma   90.00
#
_symmetry.space_group_name_H-M   'P 1'
#
loop_
_entity.id
_entity.type
_entity.pdbx_description
1 polymer ?
#
loop_
_entity_poly.entity_id
_entity_poly.type
_entity_poly.pdbx_seq_one_letter_code
_entity_poly.pdbx_strand_id
1 'polypeptide(L)'
;MKQIRRLDRGLARGEAAVAATVLLLMILVAATQAALRNLTNLDFEWANLVLERMDWADSFLQKGTLWLAFFGASLSTFDEKHIAIDVIPRLSPPRIKQFLRAVVCVFSAITCFYLGRVFWLSVLNNAREIPLEYSVLGPTDDMVHICDAPMQLLTDAGLSRPEIFCGLRNALEVFGATMSTPDVALQLIVPSMFIFMAGRFLMRGIAASVAFASNRLPEAVEGEG
;
A
#
# COMPACT_ATOMS: atom_id res chain seq x y z
N MET A 1 -10.25 3.25 27.38
CA MET A 1 -10.95 2.74 26.17
C MET A 1 -11.54 3.83 25.25
N LYS A 2 -12.08 4.96 25.74
CA LYS A 2 -12.63 6.03 24.86
C LYS A 2 -11.60 6.69 23.93
N GLN A 3 -10.36 6.90 24.39
CA GLN A 3 -9.33 7.56 23.56
C GLN A 3 -8.84 6.67 22.41
N ILE A 4 -8.62 5.37 22.66
CA ILE A 4 -8.24 4.40 21.61
C ILE A 4 -9.30 4.33 20.50
N ARG A 5 -10.59 4.32 20.87
CA ARG A 5 -11.71 4.30 19.90
C ARG A 5 -11.82 5.59 19.08
N ARG A 6 -11.46 6.74 19.65
CA ARG A 6 -11.44 8.02 18.91
C ARG A 6 -10.28 8.06 17.90
N LEU A 7 -9.11 7.56 18.30
CA LEU A 7 -7.94 7.50 17.43
C LEU A 7 -8.19 6.56 16.23
N ASP A 8 -8.76 5.37 16.49
CA ASP A 8 -9.09 4.38 15.46
C ASP A 8 -10.13 4.91 14.45
N ARG A 9 -11.12 5.68 14.90
CA ARG A 9 -12.09 6.36 14.02
C ARG A 9 -11.47 7.49 13.19
N GLY A 10 -10.58 8.28 13.80
CA GLY A 10 -9.87 9.34 13.09
C GLY A 10 -8.98 8.77 11.98
N LEU A 11 -8.28 7.68 12.30
CA LEU A 11 -7.42 6.96 11.39
C LEU A 11 -8.20 6.32 10.23
N ALA A 12 -9.34 5.68 10.51
CA ALA A 12 -10.23 5.14 9.48
C ALA A 12 -10.75 6.21 8.51
N ARG A 13 -11.08 7.41 9.01
CA ARG A 13 -11.46 8.54 8.14
C ARG A 13 -10.29 9.04 7.31
N GLY A 14 -9.08 9.06 7.86
CA GLY A 14 -7.86 9.37 7.12
C GLY A 14 -7.62 8.38 5.99
N GLU A 15 -7.69 7.07 6.27
CA GLU A 15 -7.59 6.00 5.27
C GLU A 15 -8.62 6.18 4.15
N ALA A 16 -9.88 6.44 4.51
CA ALA A 16 -10.96 6.66 3.55
C ALA A 16 -10.74 7.91 2.69
N ALA A 17 -10.28 9.02 3.28
CA ALA A 17 -9.97 10.25 2.55
C ALA A 17 -8.81 10.04 1.58
N VAL A 18 -7.73 9.40 2.02
CA VAL A 18 -6.57 9.08 1.16
C VAL A 18 -7.00 8.17 0.02
N ALA A 19 -7.76 7.11 0.29
CA ALA A 19 -8.27 6.21 -0.74
C ALA A 19 -9.17 6.94 -1.75
N ALA A 20 -10.08 7.80 -1.28
CA ALA A 20 -10.95 8.59 -2.16
C ALA A 20 -10.15 9.56 -3.05
N THR A 21 -9.14 10.24 -2.49
CA THR A 21 -8.26 11.12 -3.26
C THR A 21 -7.46 10.35 -4.30
N VAL A 22 -6.85 9.22 -3.93
CA VAL A 22 -6.11 8.36 -4.87
C VAL A 22 -7.02 7.85 -5.99
N LEU A 23 -8.24 7.40 -5.65
CA LEU A 23 -9.22 6.94 -6.64
C LEU A 23 -9.61 8.07 -7.61
N LEU A 24 -9.85 9.28 -7.10
CA LEU A 24 -10.19 10.42 -7.95
C LEU A 24 -9.04 10.78 -8.89
N LEU A 25 -7.80 10.76 -8.39
CA LEU A 25 -6.60 10.96 -9.24
C LEU A 25 -6.49 9.88 -10.31
N MET A 26 -6.71 8.61 -9.96
CA MET A 26 -6.70 7.51 -10.94
C MET A 26 -7.77 7.69 -12.02
N ILE A 27 -8.98 8.10 -11.65
CA ILE A 27 -10.06 8.35 -12.61
C ILE A 27 -9.67 9.48 -13.57
N LEU A 28 -9.08 10.57 -13.07
CA LEU A 28 -8.63 11.68 -13.91
C LEU A 28 -7.52 11.24 -14.87
N VAL A 29 -6.50 10.55 -14.38
CA VAL A 29 -5.39 10.05 -15.21
C VAL A 29 -5.88 9.08 -16.29
N ALA A 30 -6.74 8.13 -15.91
CA ALA A 30 -7.32 7.16 -16.86
C ALA A 30 -8.22 7.85 -17.91
N ALA A 31 -9.02 8.84 -17.50
CA ALA A 31 -9.85 9.62 -18.42
C ALA A 31 -8.98 10.42 -19.40
N THR A 32 -7.89 11.04 -18.92
CA THR A 32 -6.92 11.74 -19.79
C THR A 32 -6.25 10.79 -20.77
N GLN A 33 -5.80 9.60 -20.34
CA GLN A 33 -5.25 8.58 -21.24
C GLN A 33 -6.25 8.14 -22.31
N ALA A 34 -7.50 7.88 -21.92
CA ALA A 34 -8.56 7.48 -22.84
C ALA A 34 -8.86 8.58 -23.87
N ALA A 35 -8.94 9.84 -23.43
CA ALA A 35 -9.15 10.99 -24.31
C ALA A 35 -7.99 11.18 -25.30
N LEU A 36 -6.75 11.13 -24.82
CA LEU A 36 -5.56 11.25 -25.66
C LEU A 36 -5.48 10.11 -26.69
N ARG A 37 -5.75 8.86 -26.30
CA ARG A 37 -5.81 7.73 -27.24
C ARG A 37 -6.87 7.94 -28.32
N ASN A 38 -8.03 8.48 -27.95
CA ASN A 38 -9.07 8.80 -28.91
C ASN A 38 -8.65 9.92 -29.89
N LEU A 39 -7.90 10.93 -29.42
CA LEU A 39 -7.34 11.98 -30.27
C LEU A 39 -6.24 11.46 -31.20
N THR A 40 -5.42 10.51 -30.75
CA THR A 40 -4.44 9.83 -31.61
C THR A 40 -5.12 9.06 -32.74
N ASN A 41 -6.26 8.43 -32.47
CA ASN A 41 -7.08 7.77 -33.50
C ASN A 41 -7.72 8.74 -34.51
N LEU A 42 -7.76 10.03 -34.20
CA LEU A 42 -8.24 11.11 -35.07
C LEU A 42 -7.07 11.85 -35.77
N ASP A 43 -5.89 11.22 -35.83
CA ASP A 43 -4.66 11.72 -36.48
C ASP A 43 -4.09 13.03 -35.88
N PHE A 44 -4.38 13.33 -34.60
CA PHE A 44 -3.71 14.44 -33.91
C PHE A 44 -2.30 14.04 -33.43
N GLU A 45 -1.27 14.43 -34.16
CA GLU A 45 0.14 14.08 -33.87
C GLU A 45 0.61 14.52 -32.46
N TRP A 46 0.17 15.68 -31.98
CA TRP A 46 0.55 16.19 -30.65
C TRP A 46 0.04 15.30 -29.51
N ALA A 47 -1.07 14.57 -29.70
CA ALA A 47 -1.63 13.69 -28.68
C ALA A 47 -0.71 12.48 -28.42
N ASN A 48 -0.03 11.99 -29.46
CA ASN A 48 0.90 10.87 -29.33
C ASN A 48 2.14 11.26 -28.50
N LEU A 49 2.69 12.46 -28.73
CA LEU A 49 3.83 12.97 -27.94
C LEU A 49 3.48 13.14 -26.46
N VAL A 50 2.25 13.58 -26.16
CA VAL A 50 1.78 13.70 -24.77
C VAL A 50 1.57 12.33 -24.12
N LEU A 51 1.07 11.34 -24.87
CA LEU A 51 0.94 9.96 -24.37
C LEU A 51 2.29 9.34 -24.03
N GLU A 52 3.30 9.52 -24.89
CA GLU A 52 4.66 9.02 -24.66
C GLU A 52 5.29 9.63 -23.40
N ARG A 53 5.03 10.92 -23.14
CA ARG A 53 5.48 11.61 -21.92
C ARG A 53 4.75 11.15 -20.64
N MET A 54 3.69 10.36 -20.77
CA MET A 54 2.82 9.91 -19.69
C MET A 54 2.91 8.40 -19.47
N ASP A 55 4.08 7.82 -19.74
CA ASP A 55 4.45 6.42 -19.46
C ASP A 55 4.23 6.01 -17.99
N TRP A 56 4.46 6.92 -17.05
CA TRP A 56 4.24 6.71 -15.62
C TRP A 56 2.77 6.44 -15.25
N ALA A 57 1.81 6.84 -16.08
CA ALA A 57 0.39 6.74 -15.75
C ALA A 57 -0.05 5.28 -15.63
N ASP A 58 0.44 4.39 -16.50
CA ASP A 58 0.09 2.96 -16.44
C ASP A 58 0.60 2.31 -15.14
N SER A 59 1.86 2.59 -14.77
CA SER A 59 2.44 2.16 -13.49
C SER A 59 1.68 2.72 -12.28
N PHE A 60 1.28 4.00 -12.33
CA PHE A 60 0.49 4.64 -11.27
C PHE A 60 -0.89 4.00 -11.13
N LEU A 61 -1.59 3.73 -12.23
CA LEU A 61 -2.91 3.10 -12.21
C LEU A 61 -2.81 1.68 -11.66
N GLN A 62 -1.84 0.87 -12.12
CA GLN A 62 -1.66 -0.49 -11.64
C GLN A 62 -1.41 -0.53 -10.13
N LYS A 63 -0.50 0.32 -9.62
CA LYS A 63 -0.17 0.35 -8.18
C LYS A 63 -1.24 1.05 -7.37
N GLY A 64 -1.89 2.06 -7.93
CA GLY A 64 -3.05 2.71 -7.33
C GLY A 64 -4.18 1.72 -7.05
N THR A 65 -4.45 0.75 -7.95
CA THR A 65 -5.44 -0.29 -7.65
C THR A 65 -5.06 -1.13 -6.44
N LEU A 66 -3.77 -1.46 -6.27
CA LEU A 66 -3.26 -2.20 -5.13
C LEU A 66 -3.42 -1.39 -3.83
N TRP A 67 -3.10 -0.10 -3.87
CA TRP A 67 -3.33 0.84 -2.76
C TRP A 67 -4.80 0.83 -2.35
N LEU A 68 -5.72 1.01 -3.32
CA LEU A 68 -7.16 1.02 -3.07
C LEU A 68 -7.68 -0.31 -2.53
N ALA A 69 -7.15 -1.44 -2.99
CA ALA A 69 -7.52 -2.75 -2.47
C ALA A 69 -7.16 -2.89 -0.99
N PHE A 70 -5.97 -2.43 -0.57
CA PHE A 70 -5.55 -2.45 0.83
C PHE A 70 -6.34 -1.49 1.71
N PHE A 71 -6.56 -0.24 1.27
CA PHE A 71 -7.39 0.69 2.03
C PHE A 71 -8.85 0.21 2.14
N GLY A 72 -9.40 -0.32 1.06
CA GLY A 72 -10.74 -0.91 1.05
C GLY A 72 -10.87 -2.11 1.98
N ALA A 73 -9.86 -3.00 1.98
CA ALA A 73 -9.80 -4.14 2.89
C ALA A 73 -9.69 -3.68 4.36
N SER A 74 -8.81 -2.73 4.67
CA SER A 74 -8.69 -2.15 6.02
C SER A 74 -10.02 -1.55 6.49
N LEU A 75 -10.66 -0.71 5.67
CA LEU A 75 -11.92 -0.05 6.03
C LEU A 75 -13.09 -1.04 6.17
N SER A 76 -13.19 -2.03 5.29
CA SER A 76 -14.19 -3.11 5.38
C SER A 76 -14.00 -3.95 6.64
N THR A 77 -12.76 -4.20 7.04
CA THR A 77 -12.47 -4.88 8.31
C THR A 77 -12.77 -4.01 9.52
N PHE A 78 -12.65 -2.69 9.40
CA PHE A 78 -13.02 -1.76 10.47
C PHE A 78 -14.53 -1.74 10.75
N ASP A 79 -15.34 -1.58 9.70
CA ASP A 79 -16.81 -1.42 9.79
C ASP A 79 -17.57 -2.73 10.02
N GLU A 80 -16.90 -3.87 10.06
CA GLU A 80 -17.52 -5.20 10.12
C GLU A 80 -18.51 -5.49 8.98
N LYS A 81 -18.34 -4.76 7.85
CA LYS A 81 -19.13 -4.90 6.61
C LYS A 81 -18.64 -6.02 5.70
N HIS A 82 -17.72 -6.86 6.18
CA HIS A 82 -17.34 -8.07 5.47
C HIS A 82 -18.59 -8.95 5.29
N ILE A 83 -18.76 -9.55 4.11
CA ILE A 83 -19.81 -10.55 3.87
C ILE A 83 -19.46 -11.79 4.70
N ALA A 84 -19.82 -11.76 5.97
CA ALA A 84 -19.60 -12.84 6.90
C ALA A 84 -20.62 -13.94 6.56
N ILE A 85 -20.18 -14.97 5.83
CA ILE A 85 -20.92 -16.24 5.66
C ILE A 85 -20.79 -17.04 6.96
N ASP A 86 -21.11 -16.38 8.07
CA ASP A 86 -20.85 -16.84 9.41
C ASP A 86 -22.14 -17.44 9.97
N VAL A 87 -22.42 -18.68 9.55
CA VAL A 87 -23.54 -19.47 10.06
C VAL A 87 -23.32 -19.81 11.55
N ILE A 88 -22.08 -20.08 11.95
CA ILE A 88 -21.71 -20.51 13.31
C ILE A 88 -21.93 -19.39 14.36
N PRO A 89 -21.50 -18.13 14.14
CA PRO A 89 -21.81 -16.99 15.03
C PRO A 89 -23.30 -16.66 15.18
N ARG A 90 -24.14 -17.00 14.18
CA ARG A 90 -25.59 -16.77 14.24
C ARG A 90 -26.32 -17.79 15.11
N LEU A 91 -25.81 -19.01 15.18
CA LEU A 91 -26.40 -20.11 15.96
C LEU A 91 -25.82 -20.24 17.37
N SER A 92 -24.78 -19.46 17.71
CA SER A 92 -24.03 -19.62 18.94
C SER A 92 -24.43 -18.64 20.05
N PRO A 93 -24.37 -19.05 21.33
CA PRO A 93 -24.63 -18.19 22.48
C PRO A 93 -23.60 -17.04 22.57
N PRO A 94 -23.94 -15.91 23.23
CA PRO A 94 -23.16 -14.67 23.19
C PRO A 94 -21.70 -14.82 23.66
N ARG A 95 -21.41 -15.75 24.58
CA ARG A 95 -20.03 -16.05 25.01
C ARG A 95 -19.19 -16.73 23.93
N ILE A 96 -19.78 -17.69 23.21
CA ILE A 96 -19.09 -18.39 22.13
C ILE A 96 -18.83 -17.43 20.96
N LYS A 97 -19.77 -16.51 20.68
CA LYS A 97 -19.57 -15.45 19.67
C LYS A 97 -18.37 -14.56 20.00
N GLN A 98 -18.22 -14.16 21.27
CA GLN A 98 -17.05 -13.36 21.71
C GLN A 98 -15.74 -14.14 21.59
N PHE A 99 -15.75 -15.41 21.99
CA PHE A 99 -14.57 -16.28 21.87
C PHE A 99 -14.16 -16.49 20.41
N LEU A 100 -15.11 -16.82 19.53
CA LEU A 100 -14.87 -16.97 18.09
C LEU A 100 -14.30 -15.69 17.48
N ARG A 101 -14.85 -14.52 17.85
CA ARG A 101 -14.32 -13.23 17.39
C ARG A 101 -12.87 -13.01 17.86
N ALA A 102 -12.56 -13.35 19.10
CA ALA A 102 -11.19 -13.24 19.61
C ALA A 102 -10.22 -14.16 18.83
N VAL A 103 -10.61 -15.42 18.61
CA VAL A 103 -9.81 -16.39 17.85
C VAL A 103 -9.57 -15.91 16.42
N VAL A 104 -10.62 -15.48 15.72
CA VAL A 104 -10.51 -14.96 14.34
C VAL A 104 -9.61 -13.73 14.29
N CYS A 105 -9.77 -12.78 15.21
CA CYS A 105 -8.91 -11.59 15.26
C CYS A 105 -7.43 -11.93 15.50
N VAL A 106 -7.14 -12.86 16.41
CA VAL A 106 -5.76 -13.30 16.69
C VAL A 106 -5.18 -14.03 15.47
N PHE A 107 -5.94 -14.94 14.86
CA PHE A 107 -5.50 -15.66 13.67
C PHE A 107 -5.24 -14.73 12.49
N SER A 108 -6.14 -13.77 12.23
CA SER A 108 -5.95 -12.74 11.21
C SER A 108 -4.74 -11.85 11.51
N ALA A 109 -4.51 -11.46 12.77
CA ALA A 109 -3.33 -10.69 13.15
C ALA A 109 -2.03 -11.44 12.86
N ILE A 110 -1.96 -12.72 13.21
CA ILE A 110 -0.81 -13.59 12.95
C ILE A 110 -0.58 -13.71 11.45
N THR A 111 -1.63 -13.98 10.69
CA THR A 111 -1.56 -14.15 9.23
C THR A 111 -1.07 -12.86 8.55
N CYS A 112 -1.66 -11.71 8.89
CA CYS A 112 -1.23 -10.41 8.36
C CYS A 112 0.23 -10.09 8.73
N PHE A 113 0.67 -10.43 9.94
CA PHE A 113 2.06 -10.21 10.34
C PHE A 113 3.05 -11.04 9.51
N TYR A 114 2.79 -12.33 9.33
CA TYR A 114 3.65 -13.20 8.53
C TYR A 114 3.64 -12.81 7.05
N LEU A 115 2.48 -12.49 6.48
CA LEU A 115 2.39 -11.99 5.11
C LEU A 115 3.16 -10.68 4.95
N GLY A 116 2.98 -9.72 5.86
CA GLY A 116 3.73 -8.46 5.86
C GLY A 116 5.24 -8.68 5.90
N ARG A 117 5.72 -9.62 6.72
CA ARG A 117 7.14 -9.99 6.77
C ARG A 117 7.64 -10.61 5.46
N VAL A 118 6.89 -11.53 4.87
CA VAL A 118 7.28 -12.18 3.60
C VAL A 118 7.32 -11.15 2.47
N PHE A 119 6.31 -10.28 2.36
CA PHE A 119 6.31 -9.21 1.36
C PHE A 119 7.43 -8.20 1.59
N TRP A 120 7.75 -7.86 2.85
CA TRP A 120 8.87 -6.97 3.15
C TRP A 120 10.20 -7.54 2.66
N LEU A 121 10.45 -8.83 2.94
CA LEU A 121 11.65 -9.53 2.45
C LEU A 121 11.67 -9.62 0.93
N SER A 122 10.53 -9.89 0.29
CA SER A 122 10.41 -9.92 -1.16
C SER A 122 10.74 -8.56 -1.79
N VAL A 123 10.19 -7.47 -1.24
CA VAL A 123 10.47 -6.10 -1.74
C VAL A 123 11.94 -5.75 -1.55
N LEU A 124 12.56 -6.07 -0.41
CA LEU A 124 13.99 -5.83 -0.20
C LEU A 124 14.88 -6.63 -1.16
N ASN A 125 14.51 -7.87 -1.48
CA ASN A 125 15.23 -8.66 -2.48
C ASN A 125 15.10 -8.04 -3.88
N ASN A 126 13.89 -7.65 -4.28
CA ASN A 126 13.66 -6.95 -5.56
C ASN A 126 14.39 -5.60 -5.62
N ALA A 127 14.52 -4.90 -4.49
CA ALA A 127 15.20 -3.61 -4.44
C ALA A 127 16.71 -3.71 -4.66
N ARG A 128 17.30 -4.90 -4.54
CA ARG A 128 18.71 -5.16 -4.90
C ARG A 128 18.91 -5.41 -6.39
N GLU A 129 17.86 -5.79 -7.11
CA GLU A 129 17.93 -5.95 -8.55
C GLU A 129 17.92 -4.55 -9.18
N ILE A 130 19.04 -4.22 -9.84
CA ILE A 130 19.18 -2.97 -10.59
C ILE A 130 18.73 -3.27 -12.02
N PRO A 131 17.60 -2.70 -12.49
CA PRO A 131 17.18 -2.87 -13.87
C PRO A 131 18.15 -2.17 -14.83
N LEU A 132 18.23 -2.69 -16.06
CA LEU A 132 19.16 -2.22 -17.09
C LEU A 132 19.00 -0.73 -17.42
N GLU A 133 17.79 -0.20 -17.31
CA GLU A 133 17.47 1.22 -17.56
C GLU A 133 18.12 2.18 -16.54
N TYR A 134 18.46 1.68 -15.35
CA TYR A 134 19.05 2.47 -14.25
C TYR A 134 20.47 2.03 -13.90
N SER A 135 21.05 1.09 -14.66
CA SER A 135 22.44 0.66 -14.54
C SER A 135 23.34 1.35 -15.57
N VAL A 136 24.51 1.81 -15.12
CA VAL A 136 25.56 2.36 -15.98
C VAL A 136 26.86 1.59 -15.71
N LEU A 137 27.62 1.29 -16.76
CA LEU A 137 28.96 0.69 -16.64
C LEU A 137 29.88 1.67 -15.91
N GLY A 138 30.35 1.25 -14.73
CA GLY A 138 31.28 2.00 -13.92
C GLY A 138 32.70 2.01 -14.49
N PRO A 139 33.61 2.81 -13.91
CA PRO A 139 34.99 2.90 -14.37
C PRO A 139 35.79 1.59 -14.20
N THR A 140 35.30 0.68 -13.35
CA THR A 140 35.90 -0.65 -13.07
C THR A 140 35.20 -1.80 -13.79
N ASP A 141 34.35 -1.51 -14.80
CA ASP A 141 33.54 -2.49 -15.54
C ASP A 141 32.42 -3.15 -14.71
N ASP A 142 32.12 -2.61 -13.53
CA ASP A 142 30.99 -3.03 -12.67
C ASP A 142 29.71 -2.24 -13.01
N MET A 143 28.55 -2.89 -12.91
CA MET A 143 27.25 -2.21 -13.09
C MET A 143 26.89 -1.40 -11.84
N VAL A 144 26.89 -0.08 -11.96
CA VAL A 144 26.57 0.86 -10.89
C VAL A 144 25.24 1.54 -11.16
N HIS A 145 24.47 1.84 -10.12
CA HIS A 145 23.21 2.55 -10.26
C HIS A 145 23.45 3.99 -10.74
N ILE A 146 22.56 4.53 -11.58
CA ILE A 146 22.68 5.88 -12.17
C ILE A 146 22.83 7.00 -11.11
N CYS A 147 22.29 6.77 -9.91
CA CYS A 147 22.44 7.71 -8.79
C CYS A 147 23.81 7.68 -8.11
N ASP A 148 24.59 6.61 -8.26
CA ASP A 148 25.90 6.45 -7.62
C ASP A 148 27.05 6.65 -8.62
N ALA A 149 26.72 6.76 -9.92
CA ALA A 149 27.67 6.99 -11.00
C ALA A 149 28.25 8.42 -10.97
N PRO A 150 29.55 8.60 -11.29
CA PRO A 150 30.17 9.92 -11.39
C PRO A 150 29.59 10.71 -12.57
N MET A 151 29.38 12.01 -12.37
CA MET A 151 28.75 12.93 -13.33
C MET A 151 29.40 12.90 -14.72
N GLN A 152 30.72 12.67 -14.80
CA GLN A 152 31.48 12.62 -16.05
C GLN A 152 31.04 11.45 -16.94
N LEU A 153 30.82 10.27 -16.35
CA LEU A 153 30.36 9.10 -17.10
C LEU A 153 28.93 9.28 -17.62
N LEU A 154 28.09 9.98 -16.87
CA LEU A 154 26.71 10.27 -17.28
C LEU A 154 26.68 11.23 -18.47
N THR A 155 27.53 12.26 -18.46
CA THR A 155 27.65 13.20 -19.59
C THR A 155 28.22 12.53 -20.84
N ASP A 156 29.19 11.63 -20.69
CA ASP A 156 29.80 10.90 -21.81
C ASP A 156 28.83 9.88 -22.42
N ALA A 157 27.96 9.29 -21.60
CA ALA A 157 26.88 8.40 -22.03
C ALA A 157 25.62 9.14 -22.54
N GLY A 158 25.58 10.47 -22.48
CA GLY A 158 24.40 11.27 -22.85
C GLY A 158 23.20 11.07 -21.93
N LEU A 159 23.40 10.55 -20.72
CA LEU A 159 22.36 10.27 -19.74
C LEU A 159 22.22 11.44 -18.76
N SER A 160 20.98 11.84 -18.47
CA SER A 160 20.69 12.86 -17.44
C SER A 160 20.33 12.20 -16.12
N ARG A 161 20.91 12.68 -15.01
CA ARG A 161 20.60 12.16 -13.68
C ARG A 161 19.25 12.70 -13.22
N PRO A 162 18.26 11.85 -12.89
CA PRO A 162 16.99 12.32 -12.34
C PRO A 162 17.18 12.81 -10.89
N GLU A 163 17.38 14.11 -10.71
CA GLU A 163 17.76 14.70 -9.41
C GLU A 163 16.73 14.43 -8.30
N ILE A 164 15.44 14.53 -8.59
CA ILE A 164 14.37 14.29 -7.61
C ILE A 164 14.40 12.84 -7.12
N PHE A 165 14.55 11.89 -8.04
CA PHE A 165 14.58 10.47 -7.71
C PHE A 165 15.83 10.10 -6.90
N CYS A 166 17.00 10.57 -7.33
CA CYS A 166 18.25 10.32 -6.61
C CYS A 166 18.29 11.00 -5.24
N GLY A 167 17.69 12.19 -5.09
CA GLY A 167 17.53 12.86 -3.80
C GLY A 167 16.64 12.07 -2.84
N LEU A 168 15.50 11.55 -3.33
CA LEU A 168 14.60 10.72 -2.54
C LEU A 168 15.26 9.40 -2.13
N ARG A 169 15.99 8.74 -3.05
CA ARG A 169 16.75 7.51 -2.79
C ARG A 169 17.75 7.70 -1.65
N ASN A 170 18.52 8.79 -1.66
CA ASN A 170 19.50 9.07 -0.61
C ASN A 170 18.81 9.30 0.76
N ALA A 171 17.67 10.00 0.79
CA ALA A 171 16.90 10.17 2.02
C ALA A 171 16.37 8.83 2.58
N LEU A 172 16.01 7.89 1.71
CA LEU A 172 15.51 6.56 2.07
C LEU A 172 16.62 5.58 2.44
N GLU A 173 17.82 5.76 1.89
CA GLU A 173 19.03 5.02 2.26
C GLU A 173 19.40 5.23 3.73
N VAL A 174 19.15 6.42 4.29
CA VAL A 174 19.30 6.70 5.73
C VAL A 174 18.44 5.75 6.59
N PHE A 175 17.30 5.30 6.08
CA PHE A 175 16.41 4.34 6.74
C PHE A 175 16.73 2.88 6.39
N GLY A 176 17.85 2.62 5.71
CA GLY A 176 18.28 1.27 5.30
C GLY A 176 17.48 0.66 4.16
N ALA A 177 16.69 1.47 3.44
CA ALA A 177 15.88 1.03 2.31
C ALA A 177 16.45 1.63 1.00
N THR A 178 17.41 0.94 0.39
CA THR A 178 17.90 1.29 -0.95
C THR A 178 16.85 0.89 -1.98
N MET A 179 16.32 1.83 -2.75
CA MET A 179 15.35 1.53 -3.82
C MET A 179 15.97 1.75 -5.19
N SER A 180 15.90 0.72 -6.03
CA SER A 180 16.41 0.73 -7.40
C SER A 180 15.51 1.48 -8.36
N THR A 181 14.19 1.49 -8.15
CA THR A 181 13.24 2.22 -8.99
C THR A 181 12.16 2.92 -8.17
N PRO A 182 11.57 4.03 -8.68
CA PRO A 182 10.41 4.65 -8.05
C PRO A 182 9.22 3.68 -7.97
N ASP A 183 9.21 2.73 -8.90
CA ASP A 183 8.24 1.68 -8.99
C ASP A 183 8.28 0.70 -7.81
N VAL A 184 9.46 0.24 -7.41
CA VAL A 184 9.62 -0.61 -6.22
C VAL A 184 9.25 0.16 -4.96
N ALA A 185 9.49 1.47 -4.91
CA ALA A 185 9.10 2.31 -3.77
C ALA A 185 7.60 2.30 -3.52
N LEU A 186 6.80 2.38 -4.59
CA LEU A 186 5.34 2.34 -4.50
C LEU A 186 4.79 0.99 -4.02
N GLN A 187 5.56 -0.10 -4.13
CA GLN A 187 5.18 -1.43 -3.63
C GLN A 187 5.37 -1.59 -2.12
N LEU A 188 6.11 -0.70 -1.44
CA LEU A 188 6.27 -0.72 0.01
C LEU A 188 4.96 -0.53 0.78
N ILE A 189 3.89 -0.06 0.13
CA ILE A 189 2.58 -0.02 0.76
C ILE A 189 2.10 -1.39 1.22
N VAL A 190 2.40 -2.45 0.45
CA VAL A 190 1.84 -3.78 0.70
C VAL A 190 2.28 -4.32 2.06
N PRO A 191 3.60 -4.45 2.33
CA PRO A 191 4.04 -4.94 3.62
C PRO A 191 3.68 -3.99 4.77
N SER A 192 3.71 -2.68 4.54
CA SER A 192 3.36 -1.69 5.59
C SER A 192 1.88 -1.77 5.98
N MET A 193 0.96 -1.92 5.01
CA MET A 193 -0.47 -2.10 5.28
C MET A 193 -0.77 -3.42 5.97
N PHE A 194 -0.09 -4.51 5.60
CA PHE A 194 -0.24 -5.78 6.31
C PHE A 194 0.20 -5.68 7.78
N ILE A 195 1.33 -5.03 8.06
CA ILE A 195 1.80 -4.80 9.44
C ILE A 195 0.82 -3.90 10.20
N PHE A 196 0.31 -2.86 9.55
CA PHE A 196 -0.70 -1.97 10.11
C PHE A 196 -2.00 -2.72 10.48
N MET A 197 -2.54 -3.51 9.56
CA MET A 197 -3.73 -4.34 9.80
C MET A 197 -3.49 -5.39 10.88
N ALA A 198 -2.28 -6.00 10.93
CA ALA A 198 -1.91 -6.93 11.99
C ALA A 198 -2.00 -6.28 13.38
N GLY A 199 -1.49 -5.05 13.53
CA GLY A 199 -1.61 -4.28 14.77
C GLY A 199 -3.05 -4.00 15.16
N ARG A 200 -3.89 -3.63 14.17
CA ARG A 200 -5.34 -3.37 14.38
C ARG A 200 -6.09 -4.62 14.84
N PHE A 201 -5.85 -5.76 14.19
CA PHE A 201 -6.46 -7.03 14.58
C PHE A 201 -5.97 -7.52 15.94
N LEU A 202 -4.69 -7.34 16.25
CA LEU A 202 -4.15 -7.68 17.56
C LEU A 202 -4.81 -6.87 18.68
N MET A 203 -4.97 -5.56 18.50
CA MET A 203 -5.67 -4.70 19.46
C MET A 203 -7.13 -5.14 19.68
N ARG A 204 -7.84 -5.49 18.60
CA ARG A 204 -9.22 -6.01 18.68
C ARG A 204 -9.29 -7.39 19.34
N GLY A 205 -8.36 -8.27 19.02
CA GLY A 205 -8.24 -9.61 19.62
C GLY A 205 -8.03 -9.51 21.14
N ILE A 206 -7.08 -8.68 21.59
CA ILE A 206 -6.83 -8.45 23.02
C ILE A 206 -8.08 -7.89 23.71
N ALA A 207 -8.73 -6.89 23.11
CA ALA A 207 -9.95 -6.32 23.68
C ALA A 207 -11.09 -7.36 23.82
N ALA A 208 -11.26 -8.23 22.82
CA ALA A 208 -12.24 -9.31 22.85
C ALA A 208 -11.90 -10.38 23.90
N SER A 209 -10.62 -10.79 24.00
CA SER A 209 -10.15 -11.74 25.01
C SER A 209 -10.33 -11.22 26.43
N VAL A 210 -10.04 -9.92 26.67
CA VAL A 210 -10.26 -9.28 27.98
C VAL A 210 -11.75 -9.18 28.32
N ALA A 211 -12.61 -8.89 27.34
CA ALA A 211 -14.05 -8.86 27.55
C ALA A 211 -14.61 -10.25 27.92
N PHE A 212 -14.13 -11.31 27.25
CA PHE A 212 -14.47 -12.69 27.57
C PHE A 212 -14.00 -13.09 28.98
N ALA A 213 -12.75 -12.77 29.34
CA ALA A 213 -12.18 -13.09 30.65
C ALA A 213 -12.84 -12.32 31.80
N SER A 214 -13.26 -11.08 31.56
CA SER A 214 -13.94 -10.24 32.57
C SER A 214 -15.44 -10.51 32.71
N ASN A 215 -15.99 -11.49 31.96
CA ASN A 215 -17.40 -11.87 31.94
C ASN A 215 -18.37 -10.68 31.74
N ARG A 216 -17.89 -9.59 31.12
CA ARG A 216 -18.72 -8.44 30.79
C ARG A 216 -19.54 -8.80 29.56
N LEU A 217 -20.85 -8.92 29.74
CA LEU A 217 -21.79 -8.92 28.62
C LEU A 217 -21.54 -7.65 27.79
N PRO A 218 -21.56 -7.74 26.44
CA PRO A 218 -21.33 -6.57 25.62
C PRO A 218 -22.40 -5.54 25.97
N GLU A 219 -21.98 -4.33 26.36
CA GLU A 219 -22.87 -3.18 26.36
C GLU A 219 -23.58 -3.17 25.01
N ALA A 220 -24.91 -3.16 25.05
CA ALA A 220 -25.73 -3.10 23.87
C ALA A 220 -25.17 -2.03 22.95
N VAL A 221 -24.91 -2.41 21.70
CA VAL A 221 -24.59 -1.50 20.63
C VAL A 221 -25.82 -0.60 20.49
N GLU A 222 -25.82 0.55 21.16
CA GLU A 222 -26.57 1.71 20.69
C GLU A 222 -26.03 2.00 19.30
N GLY A 223 -26.79 1.54 18.31
CA GLY A 223 -26.68 2.00 16.95
C GLY A 223 -26.99 3.49 16.96
N GLU A 224 -26.02 4.29 16.57
CA GLU A 224 -26.26 5.62 16.04
C GLU A 224 -25.62 5.68 14.66
N GLY A 225 -26.48 5.74 13.63
CA GLY A 225 -26.22 6.33 12.32
C GLY A 225 -25.41 5.50 11.33
#